data_AF-A0A813DVL5-F1
#
_entry.id   AF-A0A813DVL5-F1
#
_cell.length_a   1.000
_cell.length_b   1.000
_cell.length_c   1.000
_cell.angle_alpha   90.00
_cell.angle_beta   90.00
_cell.angle_gamma   90.00
#
_symmetry.space_group_name_H-M   'P 1'
#
loop_
_entity.id
_entity.type
_entity.pdbx_description
1 polymer ?
#
loop_
_entity_poly.entity_id
_entity_poly.type
_entity_poly.pdbx_seq_one_letter_code
_entity_poly.pdbx_strand_id
1 'polypeptide(L)'
;MRFFEPVAAGCVALVGLALACLLLLPATINVVLGAVVVSTVCLLKRDRWSAIRLHNWSWVRQVYQAFAIYNFAFRLSRACRKLQLPIEAVGLYDGGAAILDEILATGPDTFQKKPTNRAQIESLMECVHGLVQGVKQNGRTPLVLDIGAGKALFTRAVYEALGREVAVVALDERHQHDKDQFYDPPPPPASTIELESGSGPVRPTNRSVICGEAPYTRIVADVRHLAARTLVPLREAKGGGVVAITKHLCGGATDGSLMALCTPPLNDFVGACCLAPCCHQKMLRNQYCNMPFLESLGFCQTHLGKRGGPQDVDFKNFGMLISMSRHPGTELLGFEYKKSNLLKLLGFTWASELGRKARHLLEEGRAQYLRDHGFEAHLVTYCAREIAGDNIAIIARRREVAAEDPFLCKACDDVGKSE
;
A
#
# COMPACT_ATOMS: atom_id res chain seq x y z
N MET A 1 -23.85 -4.98 -37.68
CA MET A 1 -24.34 -4.32 -36.46
C MET A 1 -25.78 -3.78 -36.64
N ARG A 2 -26.76 -4.58 -37.11
CA ARG A 2 -28.18 -4.15 -37.22
C ARG A 2 -29.17 -5.31 -37.13
N PHE A 3 -29.01 -6.19 -36.16
CA PHE A 3 -30.00 -7.23 -35.85
C PHE A 3 -29.86 -7.55 -34.37
N PHE A 4 -30.52 -6.81 -33.49
CA PHE A 4 -30.85 -7.16 -32.08
C PHE A 4 -31.46 -5.96 -31.28
N GLU A 5 -32.04 -4.95 -31.93
CA GLU A 5 -32.64 -3.78 -31.23
C GLU A 5 -34.01 -4.01 -30.55
N PRO A 6 -34.97 -4.84 -31.05
CA PRO A 6 -36.32 -4.82 -30.49
C PRO A 6 -36.43 -5.50 -29.11
N VAL A 7 -35.59 -6.51 -28.82
CA VAL A 7 -35.61 -7.22 -27.54
C VAL A 7 -35.03 -6.37 -26.41
N ALA A 8 -34.00 -5.56 -26.70
CA ALA A 8 -33.40 -4.67 -25.71
C ALA A 8 -34.31 -3.50 -25.34
N ALA A 9 -35.04 -2.94 -26.32
CA ALA A 9 -36.01 -1.87 -26.09
C ALA A 9 -37.18 -2.36 -25.19
N GLY A 10 -37.68 -3.58 -25.44
CA GLY A 10 -38.74 -4.19 -24.63
C GLY A 10 -38.32 -4.43 -23.17
N CYS A 11 -37.12 -4.96 -22.93
CA CYS A 11 -36.62 -5.17 -21.57
C CYS A 11 -36.37 -3.85 -20.82
N VAL A 12 -35.85 -2.82 -21.50
CA VAL A 12 -35.61 -1.49 -20.90
C VAL A 12 -36.93 -0.78 -20.57
N ALA A 13 -37.94 -0.90 -21.44
CA ALA A 13 -39.28 -0.38 -21.17
C ALA A 13 -39.94 -1.08 -19.97
N LEU A 14 -39.83 -2.41 -19.86
CA LEU A 14 -40.33 -3.19 -18.72
C LEU A 14 -39.63 -2.84 -17.41
N VAL A 15 -38.31 -2.69 -17.42
CA VAL A 15 -37.54 -2.27 -16.23
C VAL A 15 -37.87 -0.82 -15.85
N GLY A 16 -38.05 0.06 -16.85
CA GLY A 16 -38.47 1.45 -16.63
C GLY A 16 -39.88 1.56 -16.04
N LEU A 17 -40.83 0.76 -16.51
CA LEU A 17 -42.18 0.68 -15.97
C LEU A 17 -42.18 0.12 -14.54
N ALA A 18 -41.43 -0.95 -14.29
CA ALA A 18 -41.30 -1.54 -12.97
C ALA A 18 -40.69 -0.55 -11.95
N LEU A 19 -39.66 0.20 -12.36
CA LEU A 19 -39.03 1.24 -11.52
C LEU A 19 -39.95 2.45 -11.29
N ALA A 20 -40.77 2.84 -12.26
CA ALA A 20 -41.77 3.90 -12.09
C ALA A 20 -42.90 3.46 -11.15
N CYS A 21 -43.31 2.19 -11.20
CA CYS A 21 -44.28 1.62 -10.28
C CYS A 21 -43.75 1.50 -8.83
N LEU A 22 -42.43 1.28 -8.65
CA LEU A 22 -41.77 1.30 -7.33
C LEU A 22 -41.87 2.64 -6.59
N LEU A 23 -42.08 3.75 -7.32
CA LEU A 23 -42.26 5.09 -6.72
C LEU A 23 -43.71 5.39 -6.32
N LEU A 24 -44.68 4.54 -6.71
CA LEU A 24 -46.11 4.79 -6.55
C LEU A 24 -46.85 3.74 -5.70
N LEU A 25 -46.16 2.69 -5.23
CA LEU A 25 -46.79 1.55 -4.54
C LEU A 25 -46.42 1.45 -3.04
N PRO A 26 -47.31 0.87 -2.20
CA PRO A 26 -47.07 0.67 -0.77
C PRO A 26 -45.81 -0.15 -0.46
N ALA A 27 -45.19 0.10 0.69
CA ALA A 27 -43.87 -0.42 1.10
C ALA A 27 -43.72 -1.95 1.03
N THR A 28 -44.81 -2.72 1.10
CA THR A 28 -44.80 -4.20 1.03
C THR A 28 -44.68 -4.74 -0.40
N ILE A 29 -45.15 -4.00 -1.42
CA ILE A 29 -45.02 -4.38 -2.84
C ILE A 29 -43.61 -4.03 -3.37
N ASN A 30 -42.93 -3.05 -2.75
CA ASN A 30 -41.57 -2.64 -3.10
C ASN A 30 -40.51 -3.72 -2.88
N VAL A 31 -40.72 -4.68 -1.99
CA VAL A 31 -39.75 -5.76 -1.74
C VAL A 31 -39.77 -6.77 -2.88
N VAL A 32 -40.95 -7.16 -3.36
CA VAL A 32 -41.11 -8.13 -4.46
C VAL A 32 -40.74 -7.49 -5.80
N LEU A 33 -41.19 -6.27 -6.07
CA LEU A 33 -40.82 -5.54 -7.29
C LEU A 33 -39.32 -5.18 -7.29
N GLY A 34 -38.76 -4.81 -6.14
CA GLY A 34 -37.33 -4.63 -5.95
C GLY A 34 -36.54 -5.91 -6.23
N ALA A 35 -37.01 -7.07 -5.75
CA ALA A 35 -36.40 -8.37 -6.02
C ALA A 35 -36.48 -8.77 -7.50
N VAL A 36 -37.59 -8.46 -8.20
CA VAL A 36 -37.77 -8.71 -9.63
C VAL A 36 -36.89 -7.78 -10.47
N VAL A 37 -36.82 -6.48 -10.13
CA VAL A 37 -35.90 -5.54 -10.77
C VAL A 37 -34.47 -6.00 -10.55
N VAL A 38 -34.05 -6.28 -9.32
CA VAL A 38 -32.71 -6.80 -8.99
C VAL A 38 -32.42 -8.10 -9.74
N SER A 39 -33.36 -9.04 -9.84
CA SER A 39 -33.17 -10.30 -10.58
C SER A 39 -33.03 -10.06 -12.08
N THR A 40 -33.90 -9.23 -12.68
CA THR A 40 -33.85 -8.88 -14.11
C THR A 40 -32.56 -8.13 -14.45
N VAL A 41 -32.09 -7.28 -13.53
CA VAL A 41 -30.85 -6.51 -13.58
C VAL A 41 -29.61 -7.41 -13.45
N CYS A 42 -29.63 -8.39 -12.55
CA CYS A 42 -28.58 -9.40 -12.41
C CYS A 42 -28.48 -10.31 -13.64
N LEU A 43 -29.57 -10.48 -14.40
CA LEU A 43 -29.62 -11.25 -15.64
C LEU A 43 -29.13 -10.49 -16.89
N LEU A 44 -29.00 -9.15 -16.82
CA LEU A 44 -28.44 -8.37 -17.92
C LEU A 44 -26.90 -8.44 -17.93
N LYS A 45 -26.34 -9.08 -18.95
CA LYS A 45 -24.88 -9.10 -19.21
C LYS A 45 -24.28 -7.69 -19.11
N ARG A 46 -23.06 -7.59 -18.56
CA ARG A 46 -22.34 -6.35 -18.19
C ARG A 46 -22.37 -5.26 -19.29
N ASP A 47 -22.38 -5.64 -20.57
CA ASP A 47 -22.39 -4.70 -21.71
C ASP A 47 -23.77 -4.08 -22.01
N ARG A 48 -24.88 -4.68 -21.56
CA ARG A 48 -26.25 -4.18 -21.82
C ARG A 48 -26.63 -2.97 -20.96
N TRP A 49 -25.86 -2.70 -19.92
CA TRP A 49 -25.98 -1.49 -19.09
C TRP A 49 -25.60 -0.21 -19.82
N SER A 50 -24.88 -0.33 -20.94
CA SER A 50 -24.54 0.79 -21.82
C SER A 50 -25.79 1.56 -22.26
N ALA A 51 -26.87 0.85 -22.62
CA ALA A 51 -28.12 1.44 -23.09
C ALA A 51 -28.83 2.26 -22.00
N ILE A 52 -28.90 1.71 -20.77
CA ILE A 52 -29.52 2.38 -19.62
C ILE A 52 -28.68 3.60 -19.18
N ARG A 53 -27.36 3.47 -19.17
CA ARG A 53 -26.43 4.54 -18.78
C ARG A 53 -26.41 5.71 -19.78
N LEU A 54 -26.57 5.41 -21.07
CA LEU A 54 -26.62 6.39 -22.16
C LEU A 54 -28.04 6.90 -22.42
N HIS A 55 -29.03 6.47 -21.64
CA HIS A 55 -30.43 6.86 -21.83
C HIS A 55 -30.60 8.38 -21.71
N ASN A 56 -31.48 8.95 -22.53
CA ASN A 56 -31.70 10.40 -22.59
C ASN A 56 -32.35 10.94 -21.30
N TRP A 57 -33.16 10.12 -20.63
CA TRP A 57 -33.87 10.53 -19.41
C TRP A 57 -32.94 10.58 -18.18
N SER A 58 -32.97 11.71 -17.47
CA SER A 58 -32.14 11.95 -16.28
C SER A 58 -32.44 10.98 -15.13
N TRP A 59 -33.72 10.68 -14.86
CA TRP A 59 -34.13 9.80 -13.76
C TRP A 59 -33.66 8.34 -13.96
N VAL A 60 -33.73 7.80 -15.19
CA VAL A 60 -33.20 6.47 -15.52
C VAL A 60 -31.70 6.38 -15.22
N ARG A 61 -30.96 7.44 -15.58
CA ARG A 61 -29.52 7.54 -15.29
C ARG A 61 -29.23 7.65 -13.80
N GLN A 62 -30.08 8.33 -13.02
CA GLN A 62 -29.95 8.43 -11.56
C GLN A 62 -30.19 7.07 -10.89
N VAL A 63 -31.22 6.32 -11.31
CA VAL A 63 -31.47 4.96 -10.81
C VAL A 63 -30.30 4.04 -11.10
N TYR A 64 -29.77 4.07 -12.33
CA TYR A 64 -28.57 3.32 -12.69
C TYR A 64 -27.37 3.66 -11.79
N GLN A 65 -27.12 4.95 -11.56
CA GLN A 65 -26.03 5.39 -10.70
C GLN A 65 -26.20 4.90 -9.27
N ALA A 66 -27.43 4.96 -8.71
CA ALA A 66 -27.70 4.46 -7.39
C ALA A 66 -27.46 2.95 -7.30
N PHE A 67 -28.00 2.18 -8.24
CA PHE A 67 -27.78 0.74 -8.30
C PHE A 67 -26.30 0.39 -8.42
N ALA A 68 -25.54 1.09 -9.27
CA ALA A 68 -24.10 0.87 -9.44
C ALA A 68 -23.33 1.10 -8.12
N ILE A 69 -23.72 2.12 -7.34
CA ILE A 69 -23.13 2.42 -6.04
C ILE A 69 -23.46 1.33 -5.01
N TYR A 70 -24.72 0.90 -4.89
CA TYR A 70 -25.11 -0.20 -3.99
C TYR A 70 -24.46 -1.53 -4.39
N ASN A 71 -24.41 -1.84 -5.68
CA ASN A 71 -23.74 -3.04 -6.18
C ASN A 71 -22.22 -3.02 -5.88
N PHE A 72 -21.57 -1.88 -6.05
CA PHE A 72 -20.17 -1.71 -5.65
C PHE A 72 -19.98 -1.94 -4.15
N ALA A 73 -20.80 -1.32 -3.30
CA ALA A 73 -20.75 -1.48 -1.85
C ALA A 73 -20.99 -2.93 -1.39
N PHE A 74 -21.95 -3.61 -2.02
CA PHE A 74 -22.24 -5.03 -1.78
C PHE A 74 -21.08 -5.94 -2.18
N ARG A 75 -20.52 -5.75 -3.38
CA ARG A 75 -19.35 -6.49 -3.85
C ARG A 75 -18.16 -6.28 -2.91
N LEU A 76 -17.92 -5.03 -2.48
CA LEU A 76 -16.84 -4.70 -1.55
C LEU A 76 -17.02 -5.41 -0.21
N SER A 77 -18.21 -5.31 0.39
CA SER A 77 -18.50 -6.01 1.65
C SER A 77 -18.42 -7.53 1.51
N ARG A 78 -18.83 -8.10 0.37
CA ARG A 78 -18.71 -9.53 0.11
C ARG A 78 -17.26 -9.97 -0.04
N ALA A 79 -16.42 -9.20 -0.74
CA ALA A 79 -15.01 -9.49 -0.90
C ALA A 79 -14.29 -9.48 0.46
N CYS A 80 -14.48 -8.42 1.26
CA CYS A 80 -13.82 -8.29 2.56
C CYS A 80 -14.23 -9.37 3.58
N ARG A 81 -15.43 -9.95 3.49
CA ARG A 81 -15.85 -11.06 4.38
C ARG A 81 -15.01 -12.33 4.21
N LYS A 82 -14.33 -12.48 3.07
CA LYS A 82 -13.46 -13.63 2.79
C LYS A 82 -12.00 -13.38 3.18
N LEU A 83 -11.65 -12.15 3.52
CA LEU A 83 -10.28 -11.78 3.86
C LEU A 83 -10.04 -12.05 5.35
N GLN A 84 -8.82 -12.46 5.68
CA GLN A 84 -8.38 -12.51 7.06
C GLN A 84 -8.35 -11.09 7.62
N LEU A 85 -8.76 -10.93 8.89
CA LEU A 85 -8.63 -9.64 9.55
C LEU A 85 -7.15 -9.36 9.84
N PRO A 86 -6.70 -8.09 9.78
CA PRO A 86 -5.36 -7.74 10.22
C PRO A 86 -5.12 -8.21 11.66
N ILE A 87 -3.92 -8.73 11.90
CA ILE A 87 -3.47 -9.18 13.22
C ILE A 87 -3.27 -7.94 14.11
N GLU A 88 -3.77 -7.99 15.34
CA GLU A 88 -3.51 -6.91 16.29
C GLU A 88 -2.05 -6.94 16.74
N ALA A 89 -1.29 -5.92 16.33
CA ALA A 89 0.11 -5.73 16.69
C ALA A 89 0.25 -4.39 17.44
N VAL A 90 -0.47 -4.24 18.54
CA VAL A 90 -0.51 -2.99 19.34
C VAL A 90 0.67 -2.90 20.34
N GLY A 91 1.76 -3.62 20.06
CA GLY A 91 2.98 -3.53 20.85
C GLY A 91 3.68 -2.19 20.64
N LEU A 92 4.07 -1.53 21.73
CA LEU A 92 5.00 -0.42 21.68
C LEU A 92 6.41 -0.96 21.91
N TYR A 93 7.38 -0.40 21.20
CA TYR A 93 8.78 -0.71 21.46
C TYR A 93 9.16 -0.20 22.85
N ASP A 94 9.71 -1.07 23.70
CA ASP A 94 10.13 -0.67 25.04
C ASP A 94 11.25 0.40 24.96
N GLY A 95 11.09 1.50 25.69
CA GLY A 95 11.96 2.68 25.56
C GLY A 95 11.79 3.50 24.27
N GLY A 96 10.90 3.12 23.35
CA GLY A 96 10.66 3.84 22.08
C GLY A 96 10.23 5.29 22.27
N ALA A 97 9.39 5.56 23.28
CA ALA A 97 8.99 6.91 23.65
C ALA A 97 10.17 7.80 24.04
N ALA A 98 11.10 7.27 24.85
CA ALA A 98 12.27 8.00 25.33
C ALA A 98 13.24 8.32 24.18
N ILE A 99 13.49 7.35 23.29
CA ILE A 99 14.28 7.54 22.07
C ILE A 99 13.69 8.68 21.22
N LEU A 100 12.37 8.67 21.01
CA LEU A 100 11.71 9.71 20.22
C LEU A 100 11.76 11.08 20.91
N ASP A 101 11.58 11.15 22.23
CA ASP A 101 11.68 12.40 22.98
C ASP A 101 13.08 13.02 22.83
N GLU A 102 14.14 12.21 22.93
CA GLU A 102 15.51 12.68 22.75
C GLU A 102 15.78 13.20 21.32
N ILE A 103 15.37 12.42 20.30
CA ILE A 103 15.54 12.81 18.90
C ILE A 103 14.75 14.09 18.61
N LEU A 104 13.55 14.25 19.15
CA LEU A 104 12.70 15.42 18.90
C LEU A 104 13.16 16.66 19.67
N ALA A 105 13.78 16.48 20.84
CA ALA A 105 14.35 17.57 21.63
C ALA A 105 15.58 18.19 20.96
N THR A 106 16.44 17.36 20.36
CA THR A 106 17.68 17.81 19.70
C THR A 106 17.54 18.00 18.19
N GLY A 107 16.50 17.42 17.59
CA GLY A 107 16.27 17.41 16.15
C GLY A 107 15.55 18.65 15.62
N PRO A 108 15.57 18.84 14.28
CA PRO A 108 15.03 20.01 13.62
C PRO A 108 13.52 20.16 13.82
N ASP A 109 13.03 21.39 13.82
CA ASP A 109 11.59 21.64 13.89
C ASP A 109 10.93 21.41 12.52
N THR A 110 10.25 20.28 12.38
CA THR A 110 9.64 19.87 11.12
C THR A 110 8.22 19.36 11.35
N PHE A 111 7.44 19.26 10.26
CA PHE A 111 6.10 18.68 10.30
C PHE A 111 6.07 17.21 10.80
N GLN A 112 7.22 16.52 10.86
CA GLN A 112 7.32 15.16 11.38
C GLN A 112 7.23 15.09 12.92
N LYS A 113 7.33 16.23 13.65
CA LYS A 113 7.17 16.27 15.12
C LYS A 113 5.73 16.05 15.61
N LYS A 114 4.74 15.96 14.71
CA LYS A 114 3.32 15.82 15.09
C LYS A 114 3.09 14.60 16.00
N PRO A 115 2.27 14.69 17.07
CA PRO A 115 2.02 13.58 17.99
C PRO A 115 1.54 12.30 17.31
N THR A 116 0.67 12.42 16.30
CA THR A 116 0.19 11.26 15.51
C THR A 116 1.33 10.60 14.72
N ASN A 117 2.28 11.38 14.22
CA ASN A 117 3.44 10.85 13.53
C ASN A 117 4.39 10.12 14.49
N ARG A 118 4.59 10.68 15.69
CA ARG A 118 5.38 10.08 16.77
C ARG A 118 4.81 8.72 17.17
N ALA A 119 3.53 8.66 17.56
CA ALA A 119 2.88 7.42 18.01
C ALA A 119 2.93 6.32 16.94
N GLN A 120 2.76 6.67 15.66
CA GLN A 120 2.92 5.70 14.57
C GLN A 120 4.37 5.17 14.43
N ILE A 121 5.40 6.02 14.62
CA ILE A 121 6.79 5.56 14.56
C ILE A 121 7.07 4.60 15.71
N GLU A 122 6.66 4.96 16.92
CA GLU A 122 6.85 4.16 18.13
C GLU A 122 6.29 2.74 17.97
N SER A 123 5.08 2.60 17.42
CA SER A 123 4.49 1.28 17.14
C SER A 123 5.20 0.52 16.01
N LEU A 124 5.64 1.21 14.97
CA LEU A 124 6.33 0.56 13.84
C LEU A 124 7.73 0.09 14.22
N MET A 125 8.40 0.73 15.19
CA MET A 125 9.73 0.33 15.66
C MET A 125 9.76 -1.11 16.16
N GLU A 126 8.73 -1.54 16.90
CA GLU A 126 8.61 -2.92 17.38
C GLU A 126 8.53 -3.92 16.22
N CYS A 127 7.71 -3.61 15.21
CA CYS A 127 7.60 -4.42 14.00
C CYS A 127 8.95 -4.55 13.27
N VAL A 128 9.70 -3.44 13.16
CA VAL A 128 10.99 -3.43 12.48
C VAL A 128 12.05 -4.18 13.28
N HIS A 129 12.09 -3.99 14.60
CA HIS A 129 13.00 -4.70 15.49
C HIS A 129 12.82 -6.22 15.35
N GLY A 130 11.58 -6.72 15.42
CA GLY A 130 11.28 -8.14 15.25
C GLY A 130 11.69 -8.70 13.87
N LEU A 131 11.60 -7.91 12.80
CA LEU A 131 12.08 -8.32 11.48
C LEU A 131 13.61 -8.39 11.39
N VAL A 132 14.29 -7.40 11.97
CA VAL A 132 15.77 -7.37 12.02
C VAL A 132 16.32 -8.56 12.81
N GLN A 133 15.71 -8.89 13.95
CA GLN A 133 16.10 -10.07 14.73
C GLN A 133 15.93 -11.37 13.93
N GLY A 134 14.83 -11.50 13.17
CA GLY A 134 14.63 -12.65 12.28
C GLY A 134 15.70 -12.76 11.19
N VAL A 135 16.11 -11.64 10.60
CA VAL A 135 17.22 -11.63 9.62
C VAL A 135 18.54 -12.05 10.27
N LYS A 136 18.85 -11.55 11.48
CA LYS A 136 20.06 -11.93 12.24
C LYS A 136 20.06 -13.43 12.57
N GLN A 137 18.93 -13.97 13.04
CA GLN A 137 18.76 -15.38 13.38
C GLN A 137 19.02 -16.31 12.19
N ASN A 138 18.74 -15.84 10.98
CA ASN A 138 19.00 -16.57 9.74
C ASN A 138 20.46 -16.47 9.26
N GLY A 139 21.37 -15.98 10.11
CA GLY A 139 22.80 -15.88 9.81
C GLY A 139 23.14 -14.80 8.77
N ARG A 140 22.24 -13.85 8.53
CA ARG A 140 22.42 -12.78 7.53
C ARG A 140 22.81 -11.47 8.20
N THR A 141 23.65 -10.69 7.53
CA THR A 141 23.98 -9.33 7.96
C THR A 141 22.78 -8.42 7.74
N PRO A 142 22.15 -7.88 8.81
CA PRO A 142 20.98 -7.04 8.66
C PRO A 142 21.35 -5.65 8.13
N LEU A 143 20.51 -5.14 7.23
CA LEU A 143 20.52 -3.75 6.78
C LEU A 143 19.09 -3.22 6.78
N VAL A 144 18.84 -2.05 7.35
CA VAL A 144 17.54 -1.38 7.20
C VAL A 144 17.58 -0.41 6.03
N LEU A 145 16.64 -0.55 5.09
CA LEU A 145 16.45 0.38 3.98
C LEU A 145 15.12 1.12 4.14
N ASP A 146 15.15 2.39 4.55
CA ASP A 146 13.96 3.24 4.68
C ASP A 146 13.66 3.96 3.35
N ILE A 147 12.59 3.55 2.69
CA ILE A 147 12.18 4.05 1.37
C ILE A 147 11.15 5.17 1.54
N GLY A 148 11.49 6.35 1.03
CA GLY A 148 10.72 7.57 1.26
C GLY A 148 11.00 8.16 2.65
N ALA A 149 12.25 8.06 3.12
CA ALA A 149 12.67 8.44 4.47
C ALA A 149 12.33 9.90 4.82
N GLY A 150 12.20 10.76 3.81
CA GLY A 150 11.87 12.15 3.97
C GLY A 150 12.93 12.92 4.73
N LYS A 151 12.57 13.49 5.90
CA LYS A 151 13.57 14.09 6.82
C LYS A 151 14.26 13.05 7.72
N ALA A 152 13.93 11.77 7.55
CA ALA A 152 14.47 10.58 8.23
C ALA A 152 14.23 10.47 9.74
N LEU A 153 13.15 11.06 10.27
CA LEU A 153 12.77 10.82 11.67
C LEU A 153 12.56 9.31 11.95
N PHE A 154 11.89 8.60 11.04
CA PHE A 154 11.65 7.17 11.20
C PHE A 154 12.94 6.36 11.11
N THR A 155 13.78 6.63 10.10
CA THR A 155 15.09 5.99 9.96
C THR A 155 15.96 6.19 11.20
N ARG A 156 16.01 7.42 11.73
CA ARG A 156 16.78 7.75 12.94
C ARG A 156 16.27 7.01 14.16
N ALA A 157 14.96 6.98 14.37
CA ALA A 157 14.36 6.28 15.51
C ALA A 157 14.66 4.77 15.47
N VAL A 158 14.57 4.15 14.29
CA VAL A 158 14.94 2.73 14.11
C VAL A 158 16.42 2.50 14.37
N TYR A 159 17.30 3.38 13.88
CA TYR A 159 18.75 3.27 14.09
C TYR A 159 19.11 3.31 15.59
N GLU A 160 18.50 4.22 16.35
CA GLU A 160 18.69 4.31 17.80
C GLU A 160 18.10 3.10 18.55
N ALA A 161 16.90 2.65 18.17
CA ALA A 161 16.30 1.47 18.78
C ALA A 161 17.11 0.19 18.57
N LEU A 162 17.83 0.10 17.45
CA LEU A 162 18.75 -1.00 17.16
C LEU A 162 20.13 -0.81 17.81
N GLY A 163 20.26 0.11 18.77
CA GLY A 163 21.51 0.39 19.48
C GLY A 163 22.64 0.88 18.58
N ARG A 164 22.32 1.41 17.40
CA ARG A 164 23.30 1.79 16.36
C ARG A 164 24.19 0.64 15.88
N GLU A 165 23.78 -0.62 16.08
CA GLU A 165 24.54 -1.82 15.69
C GLU A 165 24.22 -2.32 14.28
N VAL A 166 23.15 -1.79 13.67
CA VAL A 166 22.66 -2.23 12.36
C VAL A 166 22.78 -1.08 11.38
N ALA A 167 23.38 -1.36 10.22
CA ALA A 167 23.53 -0.36 9.17
C ALA A 167 22.15 0.08 8.65
N VAL A 168 22.00 1.37 8.37
CA VAL A 168 20.74 1.93 7.87
C VAL A 168 20.95 2.85 6.68
N VAL A 169 19.98 2.83 5.76
CA VAL A 169 19.94 3.68 4.58
C VAL A 169 18.65 4.48 4.57
N ALA A 170 18.75 5.80 4.68
CA ALA A 170 17.66 6.75 4.45
C ALA A 170 17.58 7.10 2.95
N LEU A 171 16.66 6.48 2.22
CA LEU A 171 16.46 6.68 0.79
C LEU A 171 15.26 7.60 0.54
N ASP A 172 15.46 8.69 -0.21
CA ASP A 172 14.37 9.58 -0.63
C ASP A 172 14.62 10.08 -2.06
N GLU A 173 13.57 10.23 -2.85
CA GLU A 173 13.70 10.75 -4.23
C GLU A 173 13.85 12.28 -4.28
N ARG A 174 13.49 12.98 -3.20
CA ARG A 174 13.41 14.45 -3.23
C ARG A 174 14.82 15.05 -3.22
N HIS A 175 15.00 16.01 -4.10
CA HIS A 175 16.22 16.81 -4.12
C HIS A 175 16.38 17.56 -2.80
N GLN A 176 17.61 17.61 -2.31
CA GLN A 176 17.94 18.30 -1.08
C GLN A 176 18.26 19.76 -1.39
N HIS A 177 17.75 20.67 -0.58
CA HIS A 177 18.10 22.08 -0.62
C HIS A 177 19.00 22.43 0.57
N ASP A 178 19.85 23.44 0.44
CA ASP A 178 20.81 23.84 1.49
C ASP A 178 20.15 24.21 2.84
N LYS A 179 18.87 24.58 2.83
CA LYS A 179 18.09 24.92 4.03
C LYS A 179 17.36 23.72 4.64
N ASP A 180 17.44 22.56 4.00
CA ASP A 180 16.79 21.37 4.50
C ASP A 180 17.49 20.86 5.75
N GLN A 181 16.71 20.69 6.81
CA GLN A 181 17.17 20.05 8.04
C GLN A 181 16.67 18.61 8.10
N PHE A 182 17.51 17.72 8.62
CA PHE A 182 17.28 16.28 8.69
C PHE A 182 17.50 15.76 10.12
N TYR A 183 16.87 14.64 10.45
CA TYR A 183 17.07 13.93 11.72
C TYR A 183 18.28 12.98 11.67
N ASP A 184 19.25 13.24 10.80
CA ASP A 184 20.43 12.39 10.69
C ASP A 184 21.23 12.40 12.00
N PRO A 185 21.99 11.32 12.31
CA PRO A 185 22.90 11.33 13.45
C PRO A 185 23.82 12.54 13.42
N PRO A 186 24.16 13.14 14.57
CA PRO A 186 25.23 14.10 14.61
C PRO A 186 26.53 13.43 14.11
N PRO A 187 27.40 14.17 13.40
CA PRO A 187 28.67 13.62 12.97
C PRO A 187 29.51 13.18 14.19
N PRO A 188 30.43 12.21 14.02
CA PRO A 188 31.39 11.84 15.05
C PRO A 188 32.10 13.07 15.61
N PRO A 189 32.43 13.09 16.91
CA PRO A 189 33.41 14.06 17.40
C PRO A 189 34.74 13.87 16.65
N ALA A 190 35.37 14.99 16.26
CA ALA A 190 36.57 15.01 15.42
C ALA A 190 37.75 14.16 15.96
N SER A 191 37.77 13.86 17.26
CA SER A 191 38.75 13.01 17.92
C SER A 191 38.63 11.51 17.64
N THR A 192 37.60 11.07 16.89
CA THR A 192 37.34 9.64 16.58
C THR A 192 37.47 9.29 15.09
N ILE A 193 37.90 10.24 14.25
CA ILE A 193 38.07 10.02 12.81
C ILE A 193 39.49 9.50 12.56
N GLU A 194 39.64 8.18 12.42
CA GLU A 194 40.85 7.63 11.81
C GLU A 194 40.77 7.86 10.28
N LEU A 195 41.66 8.70 9.77
CA LEU A 195 41.86 8.90 8.34
C LEU A 195 42.49 7.63 7.76
N GLU A 196 41.72 6.83 7.02
CA GLU A 196 42.31 5.83 6.12
C GLU A 196 43.21 6.56 5.11
N SER A 197 44.51 6.33 5.21
CA SER A 197 45.57 6.92 4.41
C SER A 197 45.58 6.32 2.99
N GLY A 198 44.57 6.64 2.20
CA GLY A 198 44.51 6.36 0.76
C GLY A 198 44.83 7.60 -0.06
N SER A 199 46.01 7.65 -0.68
CA SER A 199 46.44 8.73 -1.58
C SER A 199 45.61 8.75 -2.87
N GLY A 200 44.55 9.54 -2.89
CA GLY A 200 43.73 9.83 -4.07
C GLY A 200 42.85 11.06 -3.84
N PRO A 201 42.38 11.75 -4.90
CA PRO A 201 41.56 12.95 -4.74
C PRO A 201 40.23 12.59 -4.06
N VAL A 202 40.06 13.08 -2.83
CA VAL A 202 38.89 12.87 -1.98
C VAL A 202 37.69 13.58 -2.61
N ARG A 203 36.75 12.80 -3.17
CA ARG A 203 35.36 13.27 -3.31
C ARG A 203 34.73 13.25 -1.92
N PRO A 204 33.90 14.24 -1.53
CA PRO A 204 33.23 14.24 -0.25
C PRO A 204 32.18 13.11 -0.24
N THR A 205 32.57 11.92 0.21
CA THR A 205 31.62 10.90 0.64
C THR A 205 31.44 11.09 2.14
N ASN A 206 30.19 11.26 2.59
CA ASN A 206 29.76 11.30 3.99
C ASN A 206 30.09 9.99 4.72
N ARG A 207 31.37 9.68 4.91
CA ARG A 207 31.84 8.46 5.56
C ARG A 207 32.67 8.86 6.76
N SER A 208 31.97 9.22 7.82
CA SER A 208 32.55 9.39 9.16
C SER A 208 31.89 8.32 10.04
N VAL A 209 32.57 7.19 10.20
CA VAL A 209 32.12 6.11 11.09
C VAL A 209 32.60 6.46 12.49
N ILE A 210 31.70 6.58 13.47
CA ILE A 210 32.08 6.61 14.89
C ILE A 210 32.62 5.20 15.20
N CYS A 211 33.81 5.10 15.83
CA CYS A 211 34.37 3.82 16.22
C CYS A 211 33.34 3.00 17.03
N GLY A 212 32.90 1.85 16.48
CA GLY A 212 31.92 0.95 17.09
C GLY A 212 30.46 1.09 16.61
N GLU A 213 30.10 2.14 15.88
CA GLU A 213 28.73 2.30 15.33
C GLU A 213 28.60 1.80 13.90
N ALA A 214 27.43 1.23 13.57
CA ALA A 214 27.14 0.81 12.21
C ALA A 214 26.86 2.00 11.27
N PRO A 215 27.12 1.90 9.95
CA PRO A 215 26.93 3.02 9.05
C PRO A 215 25.48 3.53 8.95
N TYR A 216 25.31 4.86 9.02
CA TYR A 216 24.08 5.57 8.64
C TYR A 216 24.31 6.31 7.31
N THR A 217 23.56 5.97 6.26
CA THR A 217 23.75 6.56 4.93
C THR A 217 22.48 7.21 4.40
N ARG A 218 22.56 8.46 3.94
CA ARG A 218 21.47 9.12 3.21
C ARG A 218 21.71 9.08 1.71
N ILE A 219 20.68 8.73 0.94
CA ILE A 219 20.76 8.61 -0.52
C ILE A 219 19.58 9.36 -1.15
N VAL A 220 19.89 10.19 -2.16
CA VAL A 220 18.89 10.83 -3.01
C VAL A 220 18.75 10.01 -4.30
N ALA A 221 17.74 9.15 -4.36
CA ALA A 221 17.44 8.34 -5.54
C ALA A 221 16.02 7.80 -5.49
N ASP A 222 15.47 7.49 -6.67
CA ASP A 222 14.27 6.68 -6.78
C ASP A 222 14.64 5.20 -6.57
N VAL A 223 13.91 4.50 -5.71
CA VAL A 223 14.12 3.07 -5.43
C VAL A 223 14.04 2.21 -6.70
N ARG A 224 13.22 2.61 -7.68
CA ARG A 224 13.07 1.93 -8.98
C ARG A 224 14.32 2.03 -9.86
N HIS A 225 15.20 2.97 -9.55
CA HIS A 225 16.46 3.21 -10.24
C HIS A 225 17.68 2.92 -9.34
N LEU A 226 17.46 2.35 -8.15
CA LEU A 226 18.52 2.04 -7.21
C LEU A 226 19.34 0.83 -7.69
N ALA A 227 20.58 1.08 -8.10
CA ALA A 227 21.51 0.01 -8.44
C ALA A 227 22.13 -0.59 -7.17
N ALA A 228 21.68 -1.78 -6.76
CA ALA A 228 22.23 -2.46 -5.58
C ALA A 228 23.76 -2.70 -5.64
N ARG A 229 24.34 -2.72 -6.85
CA ARG A 229 25.79 -2.93 -7.07
C ARG A 229 26.66 -1.75 -6.67
N THR A 230 26.10 -0.55 -6.50
CA THR A 230 26.89 0.67 -6.22
C THR A 230 26.91 1.05 -4.73
N LEU A 231 26.12 0.37 -3.90
CA LEU A 231 25.95 0.73 -2.50
C LEU A 231 26.54 -0.34 -1.59
N VAL A 232 27.67 -0.02 -0.95
CA VAL A 232 28.42 -0.94 -0.09
C VAL A 232 27.54 -1.61 0.97
N PRO A 233 26.69 -0.89 1.74
CA PRO A 233 25.84 -1.52 2.75
C PRO A 233 24.84 -2.53 2.15
N LEU A 234 24.32 -2.25 0.96
CA LEU A 234 23.43 -3.19 0.25
C LEU A 234 24.17 -4.43 -0.22
N ARG A 235 25.41 -4.29 -0.71
CA ARG A 235 26.23 -5.44 -1.14
C ARG A 235 26.55 -6.39 0.00
N GLU A 236 26.81 -5.86 1.19
CA GLU A 236 27.08 -6.64 2.41
C GLU A 236 25.84 -7.38 2.91
N ALA A 237 24.64 -6.85 2.64
CA ALA A 237 23.36 -7.47 2.98
C ALA A 237 22.78 -8.38 1.87
N LYS A 238 23.60 -8.83 0.91
CA LYS A 238 23.17 -9.74 -0.15
C LYS A 238 22.67 -11.07 0.43
N GLY A 239 21.69 -11.69 -0.25
CA GLY A 239 21.14 -12.99 0.15
C GLY A 239 19.98 -12.88 1.13
N GLY A 240 19.29 -11.74 1.16
CA GLY A 240 18.14 -11.52 2.04
C GLY A 240 18.45 -10.84 3.37
N GLY A 241 19.53 -10.05 3.46
CA GLY A 241 19.88 -9.29 4.66
C GLY A 241 19.10 -7.97 4.82
N VAL A 242 18.46 -7.50 3.76
CA VAL A 242 17.77 -6.20 3.77
C VAL A 242 16.37 -6.32 4.37
N VAL A 243 16.10 -5.48 5.37
CA VAL A 243 14.78 -5.17 5.91
C VAL A 243 14.33 -3.84 5.31
N ALA A 244 13.43 -3.90 4.32
CA ALA A 244 12.89 -2.71 3.70
C ALA A 244 11.74 -2.14 4.54
N ILE A 245 11.84 -0.87 4.92
CA ILE A 245 10.81 -0.18 5.70
C ILE A 245 10.27 1.01 4.93
N THR A 246 9.03 1.36 5.19
CA THR A 246 8.49 2.61 4.66
C THR A 246 7.38 3.17 5.51
N LYS A 247 7.36 4.50 5.61
CA LYS A 247 6.29 5.27 6.21
C LYS A 247 6.02 6.52 5.37
N HIS A 248 4.75 6.78 5.06
CA HIS A 248 4.29 7.95 4.30
C HIS A 248 4.71 8.04 2.82
N LEU A 249 4.80 6.92 2.11
CA LEU A 249 4.89 6.96 0.65
C LEU A 249 3.60 7.49 0.02
N CYS A 250 3.75 8.50 -0.84
CA CYS A 250 2.64 9.18 -1.48
C CYS A 250 2.22 8.51 -2.79
N GLY A 251 0.90 8.37 -3.01
CA GLY A 251 0.34 7.87 -4.26
C GLY A 251 0.88 6.50 -4.64
N GLY A 252 1.28 6.33 -5.90
CA GLY A 252 1.84 5.08 -6.43
C GLY A 252 3.25 4.72 -5.94
N ALA A 253 3.89 5.54 -5.09
CA ALA A 253 5.26 5.27 -4.64
C ALA A 253 5.37 4.01 -3.77
N THR A 254 4.33 3.68 -2.99
CA THR A 254 4.28 2.42 -2.22
C THR A 254 4.37 1.22 -3.16
N ASP A 255 3.48 1.17 -4.15
CA ASP A 255 3.41 0.07 -5.11
C ASP A 255 4.65 0.02 -6.01
N GLY A 256 5.18 1.18 -6.43
CA GLY A 256 6.46 1.28 -7.14
C GLY A 256 7.64 0.70 -6.34
N SER A 257 7.68 0.98 -5.03
CA SER A 257 8.69 0.42 -4.13
C SER A 257 8.51 -1.09 -3.97
N LEU A 258 7.28 -1.55 -3.77
CA LEU A 258 6.96 -2.97 -3.61
C LEU A 258 7.36 -3.78 -4.86
N MET A 259 7.04 -3.27 -6.06
CA MET A 259 7.49 -3.87 -7.32
C MET A 259 9.02 -3.90 -7.41
N ALA A 260 9.70 -2.78 -7.11
CA ALA A 260 11.16 -2.71 -7.16
C ALA A 260 11.81 -3.75 -6.22
N LEU A 261 11.31 -3.90 -4.99
CA LEU A 261 11.80 -4.87 -4.00
C LEU A 261 11.58 -6.33 -4.42
N CYS A 262 10.58 -6.60 -5.26
CA CYS A 262 10.25 -7.95 -5.73
C CYS A 262 10.94 -8.34 -7.04
N THR A 263 11.58 -7.39 -7.72
CA THR A 263 12.26 -7.61 -9.00
C THR A 263 13.78 -7.46 -8.90
N PRO A 264 14.55 -8.13 -9.79
CA PRO A 264 15.99 -7.89 -9.88
C PRO A 264 16.34 -6.42 -10.14
N PRO A 265 17.43 -5.92 -9.53
CA PRO A 265 18.37 -6.65 -8.69
C PRO A 265 17.99 -6.71 -7.21
N LEU A 266 17.00 -5.94 -6.74
CA LEU A 266 16.74 -5.77 -5.31
C LEU A 266 16.15 -7.01 -4.63
N ASN A 267 15.41 -7.84 -5.37
CA ASN A 267 14.84 -9.08 -4.85
C ASN A 267 15.88 -10.01 -4.19
N ASP A 268 17.13 -10.03 -4.67
CA ASP A 268 18.24 -10.83 -4.13
C ASP A 268 18.72 -10.35 -2.74
N PHE A 269 18.37 -9.13 -2.36
CA PHE A 269 18.83 -8.48 -1.13
C PHE A 269 17.74 -8.45 -0.07
N VAL A 270 16.48 -8.32 -0.47
CA VAL A 270 15.35 -8.14 0.44
C VAL A 270 14.94 -9.47 1.07
N GLY A 271 15.12 -9.56 2.38
CA GLY A 271 14.70 -10.70 3.20
C GLY A 271 13.42 -10.43 4.00
N ALA A 272 13.11 -9.18 4.29
CA ALA A 272 11.89 -8.81 5.01
C ALA A 272 11.45 -7.38 4.65
N CYS A 273 10.18 -7.07 4.91
CA CYS A 273 9.71 -5.69 4.85
C CYS A 273 8.61 -5.35 5.86
N CYS A 274 8.59 -4.09 6.28
CA CYS A 274 7.52 -3.45 7.04
C CYS A 274 7.03 -2.22 6.28
N LEU A 275 5.86 -2.34 5.64
CA LEU A 275 5.31 -1.27 4.81
C LEU A 275 4.09 -0.67 5.50
N ALA A 276 4.06 0.66 5.71
CA ALA A 276 2.92 1.37 6.29
C ALA A 276 2.31 2.38 5.29
N PRO A 277 1.42 1.94 4.37
CA PRO A 277 0.86 2.79 3.32
C PRO A 277 -0.20 3.74 3.88
N CYS A 278 -0.24 4.99 3.41
CA CYS A 278 -1.20 5.98 3.93
C CYS A 278 -1.94 6.81 2.86
N CYS A 279 -1.34 7.06 1.69
CA CYS A 279 -1.85 8.03 0.71
C CYS A 279 -2.56 7.39 -0.50
N HIS A 280 -3.42 6.40 -0.25
CA HIS A 280 -4.15 5.62 -1.26
C HIS A 280 -4.98 6.46 -2.23
N GLN A 281 -5.55 7.56 -1.77
CA GLN A 281 -6.38 8.44 -2.58
C GLN A 281 -5.61 9.13 -3.71
N LYS A 282 -4.28 9.20 -3.61
CA LYS A 282 -3.39 9.74 -4.65
C LYS A 282 -2.90 8.68 -5.64
N MET A 283 -3.18 7.41 -5.38
CA MET A 283 -2.73 6.29 -6.23
C MET A 283 -3.57 6.23 -7.50
N LEU A 284 -2.89 6.06 -8.64
CA LEU A 284 -3.54 5.78 -9.92
C LEU A 284 -3.65 4.28 -10.14
N ARG A 285 -4.66 3.86 -10.90
CA ARG A 285 -4.89 2.43 -11.24
C ARG A 285 -3.65 1.75 -11.81
N ASN A 286 -2.98 2.39 -12.77
CA ASN A 286 -1.80 1.85 -13.43
C ASN A 286 -0.56 1.80 -12.52
N GLN A 287 -0.63 2.36 -11.32
CA GLN A 287 0.44 2.31 -10.34
C GLN A 287 0.24 1.18 -9.32
N TYR A 288 -0.99 0.69 -9.13
CA TYR A 288 -1.25 -0.37 -8.17
C TYR A 288 -0.60 -1.69 -8.59
N CYS A 289 0.14 -2.33 -7.69
CA CYS A 289 0.98 -3.47 -8.05
C CYS A 289 0.19 -4.75 -8.39
N ASN A 290 -1.02 -4.92 -7.86
CA ASN A 290 -1.78 -6.17 -8.00
C ASN A 290 -3.18 -6.00 -8.61
N MET A 291 -3.24 -5.41 -9.80
CA MET A 291 -4.49 -5.37 -10.57
C MET A 291 -5.14 -6.75 -10.79
N PRO A 292 -4.39 -7.84 -11.09
CA PRO A 292 -4.98 -9.18 -11.22
C PRO A 292 -5.77 -9.63 -9.99
N PHE A 293 -5.31 -9.31 -8.78
CA PHE A 293 -6.05 -9.60 -7.55
C PHE A 293 -7.42 -8.91 -7.52
N LEU A 294 -7.47 -7.60 -7.79
CA LEU A 294 -8.74 -6.86 -7.82
C LEU A 294 -9.69 -7.39 -8.92
N GLU A 295 -9.14 -7.72 -10.09
CA GLU A 295 -9.89 -8.25 -11.23
C GLU A 295 -10.48 -9.64 -10.93
N SER A 296 -9.74 -10.50 -10.22
CA SER A 296 -10.22 -11.81 -9.77
C SER A 296 -11.38 -11.72 -8.78
N LEU A 297 -11.44 -10.64 -8.00
CA LEU A 297 -12.56 -10.30 -7.10
C LEU A 297 -13.71 -9.57 -7.83
N GLY A 298 -13.57 -9.39 -9.15
CA GLY A 298 -14.57 -8.79 -10.03
C GLY A 298 -14.50 -7.27 -10.14
N PHE A 299 -13.53 -6.62 -9.48
CA PHE A 299 -13.31 -5.17 -9.51
C PHE A 299 -12.47 -4.72 -10.70
N CYS A 300 -12.55 -3.43 -11.00
CA CYS A 300 -11.69 -2.75 -11.96
C CYS A 300 -11.69 -3.36 -13.36
N GLN A 301 -12.73 -4.15 -13.69
CA GLN A 301 -12.93 -4.63 -15.04
C GLN A 301 -13.28 -3.43 -15.92
N THR A 302 -12.51 -3.24 -16.97
CA THR A 302 -12.65 -2.15 -17.93
C THR A 302 -14.06 -2.11 -18.50
N HIS A 303 -14.71 -0.94 -18.48
CA HIS A 303 -15.97 -0.71 -19.19
C HIS A 303 -15.87 0.52 -20.08
N LEU A 304 -16.54 0.52 -21.23
CA LEU A 304 -16.66 1.70 -22.08
C LEU A 304 -17.42 2.78 -21.33
N GLY A 305 -16.93 4.01 -21.25
CA GLY A 305 -17.59 5.14 -20.59
C GLY A 305 -18.63 5.84 -21.47
N LYS A 306 -19.19 6.95 -20.98
CA LYS A 306 -20.20 7.75 -21.71
C LYS A 306 -19.73 8.28 -23.08
N ARG A 307 -18.41 8.38 -23.30
CA ARG A 307 -17.78 8.84 -24.54
C ARG A 307 -17.01 7.74 -25.29
N GLY A 308 -17.32 6.47 -25.03
CA GLY A 308 -16.64 5.33 -25.66
C GLY A 308 -15.24 5.01 -25.13
N GLY A 309 -14.59 5.92 -24.37
CA GLY A 309 -13.29 5.64 -23.73
C GLY A 309 -13.41 4.73 -22.51
N PRO A 310 -12.43 3.87 -22.20
CA PRO A 310 -12.36 3.08 -20.97
C PRO A 310 -12.62 3.94 -19.73
N GLN A 311 -13.51 3.51 -18.85
CA GLN A 311 -13.71 4.09 -17.53
C GLN A 311 -13.44 3.03 -16.47
N ASP A 312 -12.69 3.43 -15.45
CA ASP A 312 -12.53 2.68 -14.22
C ASP A 312 -13.22 3.45 -13.10
N VAL A 313 -14.43 3.00 -12.78
CA VAL A 313 -15.27 3.57 -11.72
C VAL A 313 -14.95 2.90 -10.39
N ASP A 314 -14.56 1.63 -10.40
CA ASP A 314 -14.28 0.86 -9.19
C ASP A 314 -13.04 1.43 -8.48
N PHE A 315 -11.94 1.65 -9.21
CA PHE A 315 -10.70 2.17 -8.60
C PHE A 315 -10.86 3.59 -8.06
N LYS A 316 -11.63 4.43 -8.77
CA LYS A 316 -11.98 5.79 -8.29
C LYS A 316 -12.85 5.74 -7.03
N ASN A 317 -13.79 4.81 -6.97
CA ASN A 317 -14.63 4.62 -5.80
C ASN A 317 -13.81 4.17 -4.59
N PHE A 318 -12.79 3.31 -4.75
CA PHE A 318 -11.87 2.97 -3.66
C PHE A 318 -11.19 4.22 -3.10
N GLY A 319 -10.54 5.03 -3.94
CA GLY A 319 -9.85 6.25 -3.51
C GLY A 319 -10.79 7.24 -2.80
N MET A 320 -12.00 7.44 -3.34
CA MET A 320 -12.99 8.32 -2.74
C MET A 320 -13.48 7.83 -1.37
N LEU A 321 -13.81 6.53 -1.24
CA LEU A 321 -14.24 5.94 0.02
C LEU A 321 -13.13 5.99 1.07
N ILE A 322 -11.91 5.65 0.69
CA ILE A 322 -10.76 5.69 1.61
C ILE A 322 -10.56 7.11 2.14
N SER A 323 -10.67 8.13 1.28
CA SER A 323 -10.59 9.53 1.70
C SER A 323 -11.66 9.88 2.76
N MET A 324 -12.89 9.40 2.58
CA MET A 324 -13.98 9.60 3.53
C MET A 324 -13.75 8.88 4.87
N SER A 325 -12.98 7.80 4.90
CA SER A 325 -12.73 7.02 6.13
C SER A 325 -11.69 7.63 7.08
N ARG A 326 -10.94 8.65 6.62
CA ARG A 326 -9.86 9.29 7.40
C ARG A 326 -10.36 10.23 8.50
N HIS A 327 -11.62 10.67 8.44
CA HIS A 327 -12.17 11.64 9.37
C HIS A 327 -12.96 10.91 10.48
N PRO A 328 -12.53 11.00 11.75
CA PRO A 328 -13.28 10.48 12.87
C PRO A 328 -14.41 11.47 13.21
N GLY A 329 -15.66 11.18 12.81
CA GLY A 329 -16.83 11.96 13.22
C GLY A 329 -17.82 12.24 12.08
N THR A 330 -19.01 12.76 12.41
CA THR A 330 -20.12 13.01 11.47
C THR A 330 -19.92 14.19 10.53
N GLU A 331 -18.87 14.98 10.72
CA GLU A 331 -18.60 16.19 9.94
C GLU A 331 -17.50 15.94 8.92
N LEU A 332 -17.90 15.60 7.70
CA LEU A 332 -17.04 15.86 6.55
C LEU A 332 -16.84 17.36 6.45
N LEU A 333 -15.60 17.81 6.23
CA LEU A 333 -15.35 19.16 5.76
C LEU A 333 -16.15 19.37 4.48
N GLY A 334 -17.28 20.08 4.60
CA GLY A 334 -18.38 20.00 3.64
C GLY A 334 -18.01 20.41 2.22
N PHE A 335 -16.85 21.02 2.01
CA PHE A 335 -16.35 21.38 0.68
C PHE A 335 -15.80 20.19 -0.13
N GLU A 336 -15.29 19.13 0.49
CA GLU A 336 -14.55 18.08 -0.26
C GLU A 336 -15.44 17.12 -1.04
N TYR A 337 -16.68 16.86 -0.57
CA TYR A 337 -17.54 15.81 -1.15
C TYR A 337 -18.98 16.24 -1.40
N LYS A 338 -19.28 17.55 -1.39
CA LYS A 338 -20.62 18.15 -1.57
C LYS A 338 -21.44 17.60 -2.77
N LYS A 339 -20.75 17.02 -3.76
CA LYS A 339 -21.36 16.47 -4.99
C LYS A 339 -21.17 14.95 -5.15
N SER A 340 -20.65 14.24 -4.15
CA SER A 340 -20.50 12.79 -4.25
C SER A 340 -21.86 12.10 -4.14
N ASN A 341 -22.34 11.55 -5.27
CA ASN A 341 -23.54 10.70 -5.28
C ASN A 341 -23.37 9.49 -4.37
N LEU A 342 -22.14 9.00 -4.22
CA LEU A 342 -21.81 7.91 -3.33
C LEU A 342 -22.11 8.30 -1.87
N LEU A 343 -21.64 9.46 -1.42
CA LEU A 343 -21.93 9.94 -0.07
C LEU A 343 -23.42 10.21 0.15
N LYS A 344 -24.10 10.82 -0.83
CA LYS A 344 -25.53 11.13 -0.74
C LYS A 344 -26.40 9.88 -0.56
N LEU A 345 -26.02 8.77 -1.20
CA LEU A 345 -26.80 7.54 -1.18
C LEU A 345 -26.45 6.63 -0.01
N LEU A 346 -25.16 6.55 0.35
CA LEU A 346 -24.70 5.64 1.40
C LEU A 346 -24.80 6.27 2.80
N GLY A 347 -24.77 7.60 2.89
CA GLY A 347 -24.57 8.32 4.15
C GLY A 347 -23.12 8.23 4.64
N PHE A 348 -22.77 9.10 5.58
CA PHE A 348 -21.38 9.23 6.04
C PHE A 348 -20.87 7.96 6.74
N THR A 349 -21.62 7.47 7.73
CA THR A 349 -21.20 6.32 8.56
C THR A 349 -20.86 5.11 7.71
N TRP A 350 -21.77 4.75 6.79
CA TRP A 350 -21.56 3.58 5.94
C TRP A 350 -20.48 3.80 4.89
N ALA A 351 -20.35 5.00 4.31
CA ALA A 351 -19.25 5.33 3.41
C ALA A 351 -17.88 5.24 4.11
N SER A 352 -17.79 5.70 5.36
CA SER A 352 -16.57 5.59 6.18
C SER A 352 -16.19 4.12 6.44
N GLU A 353 -17.15 3.28 6.81
CA GLU A 353 -16.93 1.84 6.97
C GLU A 353 -16.49 1.16 5.67
N LEU A 354 -17.11 1.51 4.55
CA LEU A 354 -16.72 1.00 3.24
C LEU A 354 -15.33 1.49 2.83
N GLY A 355 -14.92 2.70 3.23
CA GLY A 355 -13.56 3.18 3.04
C GLY A 355 -12.52 2.35 3.78
N ARG A 356 -12.81 1.91 5.00
CA ARG A 356 -11.94 0.98 5.75
C ARG A 356 -11.84 -0.37 5.05
N LYS A 357 -12.97 -0.90 4.56
CA LYS A 357 -13.02 -2.13 3.76
C LYS A 357 -12.23 -1.99 2.45
N ALA A 358 -12.36 -0.86 1.76
CA ALA A 358 -11.61 -0.55 0.54
C ALA A 358 -10.10 -0.52 0.81
N ARG A 359 -9.66 0.14 1.90
CA ARG A 359 -8.27 0.12 2.35
C ARG A 359 -7.78 -1.30 2.60
N HIS A 360 -8.50 -2.07 3.40
CA HIS A 360 -8.14 -3.46 3.70
C HIS A 360 -8.01 -4.31 2.41
N LEU A 361 -8.95 -4.17 1.48
CA LEU A 361 -8.90 -4.88 0.19
C LEU A 361 -7.64 -4.52 -0.62
N LEU A 362 -7.26 -3.23 -0.67
CA LEU A 362 -6.05 -2.80 -1.37
C LEU A 362 -4.78 -3.32 -0.70
N GLU A 363 -4.71 -3.32 0.64
CA GLU A 363 -3.56 -3.89 1.37
C GLU A 363 -3.45 -5.39 1.18
N GLU A 364 -4.58 -6.10 1.18
CA GLU A 364 -4.57 -7.54 0.97
C GLU A 364 -4.07 -7.89 -0.44
N GLY A 365 -4.40 -7.10 -1.46
CA GLY A 365 -3.81 -7.30 -2.78
C GLY A 365 -2.30 -7.03 -2.83
N ARG A 366 -1.79 -6.08 -2.03
CA ARG A 366 -0.33 -5.87 -1.89
C ARG A 366 0.35 -7.01 -1.14
N ALA A 367 -0.26 -7.49 -0.05
CA ALA A 367 0.20 -8.67 0.66
C ALA A 367 0.19 -9.91 -0.25
N GLN A 368 -0.87 -10.11 -1.03
CA GLN A 368 -0.93 -11.19 -2.01
C GLN A 368 0.17 -11.06 -3.07
N TYR A 369 0.47 -9.86 -3.55
CA TYR A 369 1.57 -9.65 -4.49
C TYR A 369 2.91 -10.10 -3.87
N LEU A 370 3.18 -9.74 -2.61
CA LEU A 370 4.38 -10.22 -1.91
C LEU A 370 4.39 -11.75 -1.79
N ARG A 371 3.25 -12.38 -1.48
CA ARG A 371 3.13 -13.84 -1.42
C ARG A 371 3.45 -14.50 -2.76
N ASP A 372 2.95 -13.93 -3.85
CA ASP A 372 3.22 -14.39 -5.22
C ASP A 372 4.72 -14.25 -5.59
N HIS A 373 5.48 -13.40 -4.87
CA HIS A 373 6.91 -13.18 -5.05
C HIS A 373 7.78 -13.86 -3.97
N GLY A 374 7.25 -14.91 -3.31
CA GLY A 374 8.02 -15.78 -2.42
C GLY A 374 8.14 -15.26 -0.98
N PHE A 375 7.29 -14.32 -0.58
CA PHE A 375 7.19 -13.91 0.82
C PHE A 375 6.08 -14.67 1.55
N GLU A 376 6.24 -14.79 2.86
CA GLU A 376 5.13 -14.91 3.79
C GLU A 376 4.74 -13.49 4.20
N ALA A 377 3.49 -13.09 3.97
CA ALA A 377 3.03 -11.72 4.19
C ALA A 377 1.68 -11.69 4.89
N HIS A 378 1.55 -10.82 5.89
CA HIS A 378 0.36 -10.64 6.70
C HIS A 378 0.09 -9.15 6.95
N LEU A 379 -1.17 -8.80 7.17
CA LEU A 379 -1.57 -7.46 7.55
C LEU A 379 -1.61 -7.33 9.06
N VAL A 380 -1.14 -6.20 9.59
CA VAL A 380 -1.18 -5.91 11.02
C VAL A 380 -1.83 -4.56 11.26
N THR A 381 -2.63 -4.43 12.32
CA THR A 381 -3.00 -3.11 12.86
C THR A 381 -1.96 -2.70 13.88
N TYR A 382 -1.11 -1.74 13.50
CA TYR A 382 0.06 -1.36 14.30
C TYR A 382 -0.24 -0.29 15.35
N CYS A 383 -1.34 0.47 15.23
CA CYS A 383 -1.74 1.42 16.25
C CYS A 383 -3.27 1.53 16.35
N ALA A 384 -3.75 2.15 17.44
CA ALA A 384 -5.17 2.40 17.62
C ALA A 384 -5.73 3.31 16.51
N ARG A 385 -6.99 3.09 16.13
CA ARG A 385 -7.65 3.81 15.03
C ARG A 385 -7.74 5.31 15.31
N GLU A 386 -7.84 5.67 16.57
CA GLU A 386 -7.94 7.03 17.08
C GLU A 386 -6.62 7.80 16.87
N ILE A 387 -5.50 7.08 16.81
CA ILE A 387 -4.17 7.63 16.52
C ILE A 387 -4.02 7.88 15.01
N ALA A 388 -4.44 6.92 14.19
CA ALA A 388 -4.35 7.00 12.74
C ALA A 388 -5.51 6.26 12.05
N GLY A 389 -6.22 6.94 11.13
CA GLY A 389 -7.17 6.26 10.24
C GLY A 389 -6.50 5.28 9.26
N ASP A 390 -5.18 5.39 9.11
CA ASP A 390 -4.33 4.60 8.23
C ASP A 390 -3.41 3.71 9.09
N ASN A 391 -4.00 2.85 9.93
CA ASN A 391 -3.27 2.08 10.95
C ASN A 391 -2.94 0.64 10.54
N ILE A 392 -2.93 0.32 9.25
CA ILE A 392 -2.57 -1.01 8.73
C ILE A 392 -1.16 -0.96 8.15
N ALA A 393 -0.33 -1.93 8.53
CA ALA A 393 0.95 -2.20 7.92
C ALA A 393 0.98 -3.61 7.32
N ILE A 394 1.84 -3.80 6.32
CA ILE A 394 2.14 -5.10 5.71
C ILE A 394 3.48 -5.55 6.28
N ILE A 395 3.47 -6.69 6.96
CA ILE A 395 4.69 -7.35 7.44
C ILE A 395 4.94 -8.55 6.56
N ALA A 396 6.14 -8.65 6.00
CA ALA A 396 6.51 -9.79 5.17
C ALA A 396 7.94 -10.25 5.42
N ARG A 397 8.15 -11.57 5.29
CA ARG A 397 9.45 -12.23 5.38
C ARG A 397 9.60 -13.17 4.19
N ARG A 398 10.78 -13.21 3.57
CA ARG A 398 11.07 -14.13 2.47
C ARG A 398 10.98 -15.55 3.02
N ARG A 399 10.23 -16.43 2.33
CA ARG A 399 10.17 -17.84 2.71
C ARG A 399 11.56 -18.43 2.60
N GLU A 400 11.95 -19.21 3.58
CA GLU A 400 13.15 -20.02 3.46
C GLU A 400 12.90 -21.07 2.39
N VAL A 401 13.73 -21.04 1.35
CA VAL A 401 13.83 -22.16 0.45
C VAL A 401 14.57 -23.23 1.26
N ALA A 402 13.89 -24.30 1.64
CA ALA A 402 14.57 -25.49 2.15
C ALA A 402 15.67 -25.81 1.13
N ALA A 403 16.93 -25.82 1.58
CA ALA A 403 18.07 -25.99 0.69
C ALA A 403 17.79 -27.16 -0.25
N GLU A 404 17.61 -26.89 -1.55
CA GLU A 404 17.57 -27.97 -2.53
C GLU A 404 18.91 -28.69 -2.40
N ASP A 405 18.84 -29.98 -2.10
CA ASP A 405 19.99 -30.83 -1.95
C ASP A 405 20.87 -30.68 -3.21
N PRO A 406 22.11 -30.14 -3.09
CA PRO A 406 22.98 -29.91 -4.24
C PRO A 406 23.38 -31.22 -4.95
N PHE A 407 22.99 -32.39 -4.44
CA PHE A 407 23.22 -33.69 -5.05
C PHE A 407 22.13 -34.18 -6.02
N LEU A 408 21.00 -33.48 -6.18
CA LEU A 408 19.92 -33.92 -7.08
C LEU A 408 20.01 -33.38 -8.52
N CYS A 409 20.99 -32.53 -8.84
CA CYS A 409 21.19 -31.97 -10.19
C CYS A 409 22.48 -32.51 -10.87
N LYS A 410 22.66 -33.84 -10.88
CA LYS A 410 23.72 -34.51 -11.68
C LYS A 410 23.28 -35.77 -12.44
N ALA A 411 22.00 -36.09 -12.48
CA ALA A 411 21.52 -37.33 -13.11
C ALA A 411 21.02 -37.18 -14.56
N CYS A 412 21.18 -36.01 -15.20
CA CYS A 412 20.60 -35.77 -16.54
C CYS A 412 21.61 -35.57 -17.69
N ASP A 413 22.92 -35.59 -17.43
CA ASP A 413 23.93 -35.26 -18.47
C ASP A 413 24.73 -36.45 -19.04
N ASP A 414 24.50 -37.69 -18.58
CA ASP A 414 25.29 -38.86 -19.03
C ASP A 414 24.53 -39.86 -19.94
N VAL A 415 23.36 -39.50 -20.49
CA VAL A 415 22.69 -40.32 -21.52
C VAL A 415 22.93 -39.70 -22.90
N GLY A 416 24.14 -39.88 -23.43
CA GLY A 416 24.44 -39.34 -24.76
C GLY A 416 25.82 -39.57 -25.34
N LYS A 417 26.59 -40.58 -24.92
CA LYS A 417 27.83 -41.02 -25.62
C LYS A 417 28.12 -42.51 -25.41
N SER A 418 27.56 -43.36 -26.26
CA SER A 418 27.90 -44.76 -26.61
C SER A 418 26.59 -45.37 -27.13
N GLU A 419 26.43 -45.91 -28.33
CA GLU A 419 27.31 -46.40 -29.39
C GLU A 419 26.76 -46.00 -30.77
#